data_AF-A0A9X1ULD8-F1
#
_entry.id   AF-A0A9X1ULD8-F1
#
_cell.length_a   1.000
_cell.length_b   1.000
_cell.length_c   1.000
_cell.angle_alpha   90.00
_cell.angle_beta   90.00
_cell.angle_gamma   90.00
#
_symmetry.space_group_name_H-M   'P 1'
#
loop_
_entity.id
_entity.type
_entity.pdbx_description
1 polymer ?
#
loop_
_entity_poly.entity_id
_entity_poly.type
_entity_poly.pdbx_seq_one_letter_code
_entity_poly.pdbx_strand_id
1 'polypeptide(L)'
;MHRYVRRVGTVSKKVPRKHEGKRNPVILLIDDDGTKRIFSMIKDVSSSKVAIDGSESFYHIIDNLYVVAVPRLGGKSTTIEDFFDPAVRKEQLHGKVFSGKDQLDPATQYGKHHFAEYVVKRKQKEIDFAGFTEILARSVSVLDVYAAKP
;
A
#
# COMPACT_ATOMS: atom_id res chain seq x y z
N MET A 1 50.18 5.10 -42.65
CA MET A 1 50.21 4.09 -41.55
C MET A 1 50.04 4.85 -40.24
N HIS A 2 49.10 4.44 -39.39
CA HIS A 2 48.78 4.95 -38.03
C HIS A 2 48.01 6.28 -37.95
N ARG A 3 47.00 6.46 -37.10
CA ARG A 3 45.99 5.58 -36.47
C ARG A 3 44.98 6.55 -35.84
N TYR A 4 43.71 6.24 -35.98
CA TYR A 4 42.54 6.93 -35.44
C TYR A 4 42.43 6.81 -33.91
N VAL A 5 42.06 7.86 -33.15
CA VAL A 5 41.26 7.68 -31.92
C VAL A 5 40.27 8.83 -31.67
N ARG A 6 39.00 8.42 -31.61
CA ARG A 6 37.77 9.10 -31.22
C ARG A 6 37.86 10.01 -30.00
N ARG A 7 37.20 11.15 -30.10
CA ARG A 7 36.59 11.88 -28.99
C ARG A 7 35.31 11.11 -28.59
N VAL A 8 35.33 10.41 -27.45
CA VAL A 8 34.11 9.83 -26.84
C VAL A 8 33.78 10.63 -25.60
N GLY A 9 32.53 11.07 -25.54
CA GLY A 9 32.00 12.05 -24.60
C GLY A 9 32.18 11.68 -23.14
N THR A 10 32.34 12.75 -22.36
CA THR A 10 32.31 12.80 -20.92
C THR A 10 31.16 11.98 -20.36
N VAL A 11 31.47 10.96 -19.55
CA VAL A 11 30.50 10.35 -18.65
C VAL A 11 30.05 11.45 -17.70
N SER A 12 28.83 11.95 -17.86
CA SER A 12 28.20 12.79 -16.84
C SER A 12 28.11 11.97 -15.56
N LYS A 13 29.04 12.23 -14.62
CA LYS A 13 28.91 11.79 -13.23
C LYS A 13 27.53 12.26 -12.76
N LYS A 14 26.64 11.33 -12.37
CA LYS A 14 25.41 11.70 -11.66
C LYS A 14 25.86 12.46 -10.41
N VAL A 15 25.71 13.78 -10.42
CA VAL A 15 25.90 14.61 -9.24
C VAL A 15 24.87 14.12 -8.22
N PRO A 16 25.27 13.70 -7.01
CA PRO A 16 24.30 13.37 -5.99
C PRO A 16 23.56 14.67 -5.69
N ARG A 17 22.28 14.75 -6.06
CA ARG A 17 21.44 15.85 -5.61
C ARG A 17 21.27 15.68 -4.11
N LYS A 18 22.10 16.38 -3.35
CA LYS A 18 21.91 16.61 -1.93
C LYS A 18 20.66 17.48 -1.81
N HIS A 19 19.49 16.85 -1.76
CA HIS A 19 18.27 17.54 -1.40
C HIS A 19 18.34 17.80 0.10
N GLU A 20 18.73 19.02 0.49
CA GLU A 20 18.81 19.49 1.89
C GLU A 20 17.41 19.81 2.48
N GLY A 21 16.37 19.13 2.00
CA GLY A 21 15.03 19.22 2.57
C GLY A 21 14.79 18.08 3.53
N LYS A 22 14.23 18.36 4.72
CA LYS A 22 13.61 17.33 5.55
C LYS A 22 12.61 16.57 4.66
N ARG A 23 12.90 15.32 4.35
CA ARG A 23 11.94 14.46 3.66
C ARG A 23 10.82 14.14 4.66
N ASN A 24 9.59 13.95 4.18
CA ASN A 24 8.50 13.40 4.98
C ASN A 24 8.44 11.88 4.75
N PRO A 25 7.91 11.07 5.68
CA PRO A 25 7.75 9.65 5.43
C PRO A 25 6.79 9.43 4.25
N VAL A 26 7.17 8.57 3.32
CA VAL A 26 6.33 8.07 2.24
C VAL A 26 5.85 6.69 2.65
N ILE A 27 4.54 6.57 2.88
CA ILE A 27 3.89 5.33 3.30
C ILE A 27 3.13 4.75 2.12
N LEU A 28 3.56 3.60 1.64
CA LEU A 28 2.81 2.81 0.67
C LEU A 28 1.92 1.82 1.43
N LEU A 29 0.64 2.16 1.56
CA LEU A 29 -0.38 1.25 2.08
C LEU A 29 -0.81 0.28 0.99
N ILE A 30 -0.74 -1.02 1.27
CA ILE A 30 -1.07 -2.09 0.32
C ILE A 30 -2.20 -2.97 0.87
N ASP A 31 -3.17 -3.30 0.00
CA ASP A 31 -4.15 -4.37 0.25
C ASP A 31 -3.59 -5.73 -0.18
N ASP A 32 -4.22 -6.83 0.26
CA ASP A 32 -3.79 -8.23 0.02
C ASP A 32 -3.45 -8.55 -1.44
N ASP A 33 -4.15 -7.98 -2.42
CA ASP A 33 -3.95 -8.26 -3.84
C ASP A 33 -2.66 -7.63 -4.39
N GLY A 34 -2.22 -6.52 -3.79
CA GLY A 34 -0.96 -5.86 -4.11
C GLY A 34 0.28 -6.51 -3.46
N THR A 35 0.08 -7.38 -2.47
CA THR A 35 1.17 -7.80 -1.55
C THR A 35 2.28 -8.60 -2.22
N LYS A 36 1.95 -9.63 -3.01
CA LYS A 36 2.96 -10.62 -3.48
C LYS A 36 4.09 -9.99 -4.29
N ARG A 37 3.74 -9.14 -5.26
CA ARG A 37 4.74 -8.48 -6.12
C ARG A 37 5.55 -7.46 -5.34
N ILE A 38 4.90 -6.68 -4.49
CA ILE A 38 5.54 -5.66 -3.67
C ILE A 38 6.49 -6.32 -2.66
N PHE A 39 6.06 -7.39 -1.99
CA PHE A 39 6.89 -8.13 -1.04
C PHE A 39 8.12 -8.77 -1.68
N SER A 40 7.98 -9.32 -2.89
CA SER A 40 9.14 -9.80 -3.66
C SER A 40 10.12 -8.67 -3.94
N MET A 41 9.63 -7.51 -4.42
CA MET A 41 10.49 -6.35 -4.69
C MET A 41 11.18 -5.82 -3.44
N ILE A 42 10.47 -5.78 -2.31
CA ILE A 42 11.04 -5.37 -1.02
C ILE A 42 12.16 -6.31 -0.60
N LYS A 43 11.95 -7.62 -0.74
CA LYS A 43 12.97 -8.63 -0.41
C LYS A 43 14.25 -8.42 -1.24
N ASP A 44 14.10 -8.13 -2.53
CA ASP A 44 15.23 -7.89 -3.43
C ASP A 44 15.98 -6.59 -3.10
N VAL A 45 15.29 -5.55 -2.63
CA VAL A 45 15.88 -4.22 -2.38
C VAL A 45 16.41 -4.04 -0.95
N SER A 46 15.70 -4.58 0.06
CA SER A 46 15.97 -4.24 1.47
C SER A 46 17.10 -5.03 2.12
N SER A 47 17.59 -6.11 1.49
CA SER A 47 18.49 -7.10 2.13
C SER A 47 18.00 -7.55 3.52
N SER A 48 16.70 -7.38 3.81
CA SER A 48 16.14 -7.60 5.13
C SER A 48 16.08 -9.09 5.45
N LYS A 49 16.44 -9.43 6.68
CA LYS A 49 16.30 -10.80 7.22
C LYS A 49 14.88 -11.08 7.72
N VAL A 50 14.03 -10.05 7.81
CA VAL A 50 12.65 -10.16 8.27
C VAL A 50 11.77 -10.73 7.16
N ALA A 51 10.85 -11.64 7.51
CA ALA A 51 9.88 -12.15 6.56
C ALA A 51 8.97 -11.02 6.07
N ILE A 52 8.91 -10.80 4.76
CA ILE A 52 8.05 -9.80 4.14
C ILE A 52 6.73 -10.49 3.77
N ASP A 53 5.80 -10.55 4.73
CA ASP A 53 4.54 -11.28 4.59
C ASP A 53 3.31 -10.50 5.11
N GLY A 54 3.49 -9.26 5.60
CA GLY A 54 2.43 -8.41 6.14
C GLY A 54 2.13 -8.62 7.63
N SER A 55 2.89 -9.50 8.31
CA SER A 55 2.78 -9.70 9.76
C SER A 55 3.29 -8.51 10.56
N GLU A 56 4.33 -7.84 10.08
CA GLU A 56 4.88 -6.64 10.70
C GLU A 56 3.96 -5.43 10.56
N SER A 57 4.09 -4.47 11.49
CA SER A 57 3.35 -3.21 11.41
C SER A 57 3.70 -2.42 10.14
N PHE A 58 4.98 -2.44 9.75
CA PHE A 58 5.47 -1.84 8.53
C PHE A 58 6.82 -2.45 8.14
N TYR A 59 7.24 -2.21 6.89
CA TYR A 59 8.56 -2.54 6.38
C TYR A 59 9.27 -1.25 5.93
N HIS A 60 10.44 -0.95 6.49
CA HIS A 60 11.29 0.13 6.00
C HIS A 60 12.07 -0.35 4.76
N ILE A 61 11.97 0.40 3.66
CA ILE A 61 12.55 -0.02 2.37
C ILE A 61 13.88 0.66 2.11
N ILE A 62 13.85 1.99 2.01
CA ILE A 62 15.02 2.84 1.77
C ILE A 62 14.66 4.29 2.13
N ASP A 63 15.63 5.08 2.58
CA ASP A 63 15.45 6.50 2.93
C ASP A 63 14.19 6.74 3.79
N ASN A 64 13.20 7.45 3.23
CA ASN A 64 11.91 7.82 3.81
C ASN A 64 10.74 6.93 3.31
N LEU A 65 10.99 5.85 2.57
CA LEU A 65 9.96 4.96 2.03
C LEU A 65 9.69 3.76 2.96
N TYR A 66 8.40 3.58 3.25
CA TYR A 66 7.87 2.51 4.07
C TYR A 66 6.70 1.84 3.38
N VAL A 67 6.49 0.56 3.69
CA VAL A 67 5.35 -0.22 3.22
C VAL A 67 4.55 -0.70 4.42
N VAL A 68 3.24 -0.45 4.39
CA VAL A 68 2.28 -0.90 5.40
C VAL A 68 1.28 -1.82 4.71
N ALA A 69 1.11 -3.04 5.21
CA ALA A 69 0.04 -3.92 4.75
C ALA A 69 -1.18 -3.77 5.66
N VAL A 70 -2.38 -4.00 5.12
CA VAL A 70 -3.58 -4.17 5.95
C VAL A 70 -3.39 -5.34 6.94
N PRO A 71 -3.82 -5.20 8.22
CA PRO A 71 -3.66 -6.26 9.22
C PRO A 71 -4.36 -7.56 8.84
N ARG A 72 -3.72 -8.71 9.07
CA ARG A 72 -4.40 -10.00 8.98
C ARG A 72 -5.42 -10.14 10.11
N LEU A 73 -6.66 -10.52 9.78
CA LEU A 73 -7.68 -10.83 10.78
C LEU A 73 -7.75 -12.34 11.02
N GLY A 74 -7.57 -12.76 12.28
CA GLY A 74 -7.59 -14.18 12.64
C GLY A 74 -6.52 -15.02 11.92
N GLY A 75 -5.36 -14.42 11.61
CA GLY A 75 -4.26 -15.06 10.89
C GLY A 75 -4.47 -15.22 9.38
N LYS A 76 -5.59 -14.73 8.83
CA LYS A 76 -5.90 -14.79 7.40
C LYS A 76 -5.59 -13.47 6.72
N SER A 77 -5.22 -13.55 5.44
CA SER A 77 -5.22 -12.41 4.53
C SER A 77 -6.58 -11.73 4.49
N THR A 78 -6.58 -10.41 4.35
CA THR A 78 -7.77 -9.55 4.35
C THR A 78 -7.63 -8.43 3.35
N THR A 79 -8.74 -7.98 2.78
CA THR A 79 -8.75 -6.76 1.96
C THR A 79 -9.12 -5.55 2.80
N ILE A 80 -8.93 -4.34 2.24
CA ILE A 80 -9.32 -3.11 2.94
C ILE A 80 -10.83 -3.08 3.25
N GLU A 81 -11.66 -3.74 2.43
CA GLU A 81 -13.09 -3.78 2.65
C GLU A 81 -13.49 -4.63 3.86
N ASP A 82 -12.64 -5.55 4.32
CA ASP A 82 -12.93 -6.39 5.49
C ASP A 82 -13.03 -5.61 6.81
N PHE A 83 -12.50 -4.39 6.82
CA PHE A 83 -12.50 -3.48 7.97
C PHE A 83 -13.77 -2.63 8.07
N PHE A 84 -14.66 -2.71 7.08
CA PHE A 84 -16.02 -2.19 7.22
C PHE A 84 -16.91 -3.16 7.99
N ASP A 85 -17.85 -2.60 8.73
CA ASP A 85 -18.91 -3.37 9.36
C ASP A 85 -19.62 -4.28 8.35
N PRO A 86 -20.01 -5.50 8.76
CA PRO A 86 -20.72 -6.42 7.89
C PRO A 86 -22.00 -5.83 7.28
N ALA A 87 -22.67 -4.91 8.00
CA ALA A 87 -23.87 -4.23 7.50
C ALA A 87 -23.55 -3.37 6.26
N VAL A 88 -22.45 -2.62 6.29
CA VAL A 88 -22.00 -1.79 5.16
C VAL A 88 -21.65 -2.66 3.96
N ARG A 89 -20.92 -3.76 4.17
CA ARG A 89 -20.56 -4.71 3.09
C ARG A 89 -21.75 -5.45 2.49
N LYS A 90 -22.83 -5.64 3.26
CA LYS A 90 -24.05 -6.32 2.82
C LYS A 90 -25.01 -5.40 2.08
N GLU A 91 -24.69 -4.11 1.95
CA GLU A 91 -25.56 -3.18 1.25
C GLU A 91 -25.77 -3.58 -0.21
N GLN A 92 -27.02 -3.46 -0.65
CA GLN A 92 -27.39 -3.83 -2.01
C GLN A 92 -27.55 -2.59 -2.88
N LEU A 93 -27.08 -2.70 -4.12
CA LEU A 93 -27.28 -1.70 -5.15
C LEU A 93 -28.11 -2.33 -6.26
N HIS A 94 -29.35 -1.86 -6.44
CA HIS A 94 -30.29 -2.39 -7.44
C HIS A 94 -30.45 -3.92 -7.37
N GLY A 95 -30.55 -4.47 -6.15
CA GLY A 95 -30.68 -5.91 -5.90
C GLY A 95 -29.38 -6.72 -6.07
N LYS A 96 -28.26 -6.07 -6.41
CA LYS A 96 -26.95 -6.73 -6.51
C LYS A 96 -26.19 -6.63 -5.18
N VAL A 97 -25.38 -7.64 -4.89
CA VAL A 97 -24.53 -7.69 -3.68
C VAL A 97 -23.10 -7.26 -3.99
N PHE A 98 -22.38 -6.77 -2.99
CA PHE A 98 -20.97 -6.44 -3.14
C PHE A 98 -20.12 -7.69 -3.42
N SER A 99 -19.16 -7.58 -4.34
CA SER A 99 -18.07 -8.52 -4.52
C SER A 99 -16.73 -7.79 -4.56
N GLY A 100 -15.84 -8.13 -3.63
CA GLY A 100 -14.47 -7.63 -3.58
C GLY A 100 -13.48 -8.41 -4.46
N LYS A 101 -13.95 -9.40 -5.23
CA LYS A 101 -13.12 -10.24 -6.09
C LYS A 101 -12.87 -9.57 -7.44
N ASP A 102 -11.76 -9.93 -8.09
CA ASP A 102 -11.44 -9.50 -9.46
C ASP A 102 -12.50 -9.91 -10.47
N GLN A 103 -12.99 -11.15 -10.35
CA GLN A 103 -14.06 -11.69 -11.19
C GLN A 103 -15.37 -11.64 -10.40
N LEU A 104 -16.35 -10.93 -10.96
CA LEU A 104 -17.69 -10.82 -10.41
C LEU A 104 -18.74 -11.19 -11.47
N ASP A 105 -19.90 -11.64 -11.02
CA ASP A 105 -21.05 -11.83 -11.91
C ASP A 105 -21.81 -10.50 -12.01
N PRO A 106 -21.78 -9.80 -13.16
CA PRO A 106 -22.42 -8.50 -13.28
C PRO A 106 -23.95 -8.58 -13.22
N ALA A 107 -24.56 -9.76 -13.35
CA ALA A 107 -26.00 -9.92 -13.17
C ALA A 107 -26.40 -9.80 -11.70
N THR A 108 -25.58 -10.32 -10.78
CA THR A 108 -25.92 -10.46 -9.36
C THR A 108 -25.03 -9.65 -8.42
N GLN A 109 -23.91 -9.09 -8.91
CA GLN A 109 -22.89 -8.46 -8.09
C GLN A 109 -22.44 -7.10 -8.62
N TYR A 110 -21.92 -6.26 -7.72
CA TYR A 110 -21.21 -5.02 -8.05
C TYR A 110 -19.82 -4.99 -7.40
N GLY A 111 -18.87 -4.31 -8.04
CA GLY A 111 -17.46 -4.32 -7.65
C GLY A 111 -17.02 -3.16 -6.74
N LYS A 112 -15.72 -3.15 -6.39
CA LYS A 112 -15.07 -2.18 -5.49
C LYS A 112 -15.35 -0.72 -5.83
N HIS A 113 -15.32 -0.35 -7.12
CA HIS A 113 -15.61 1.03 -7.53
C HIS A 113 -17.03 1.47 -7.14
N HIS A 114 -18.03 0.60 -7.37
CA HIS A 114 -19.40 0.91 -7.00
C HIS A 114 -19.60 0.93 -5.48
N PHE A 115 -18.93 0.04 -4.75
CA PHE A 115 -18.93 0.04 -3.29
C PHE A 115 -18.41 1.38 -2.74
N ALA A 116 -17.25 1.84 -3.23
CA ALA A 116 -16.67 3.11 -2.79
C ALA A 116 -17.57 4.31 -3.10
N GLU A 117 -18.07 4.43 -4.34
CA GLU A 117 -18.79 5.63 -4.76
C GLU A 117 -20.25 5.69 -4.29
N TYR A 118 -20.95 4.55 -4.26
CA TYR A 118 -22.39 4.52 -4.03
C TYR A 118 -22.79 4.01 -2.65
N VAL A 119 -21.89 3.30 -1.95
CA VAL A 119 -22.11 2.88 -0.57
C VAL A 119 -21.30 3.76 0.38
N VAL A 120 -19.96 3.67 0.33
CA VAL A 120 -19.07 4.31 1.31
C VAL A 120 -19.21 5.82 1.28
N LYS A 121 -18.97 6.45 0.12
CA LYS A 121 -18.99 7.91 0.00
C LYS A 121 -20.35 8.53 0.32
N ARG A 122 -21.43 7.86 -0.04
CA ARG A 122 -22.80 8.37 0.22
C ARG A 122 -23.18 8.27 1.69
N LYS A 123 -22.76 7.21 2.38
CA LYS A 123 -23.07 6.95 3.79
C LYS A 123 -21.92 7.27 4.74
N GLN A 124 -20.87 7.95 4.28
CA GLN A 124 -19.63 8.16 5.05
C GLN A 124 -19.81 8.80 6.43
N LYS A 125 -20.90 9.55 6.65
CA LYS A 125 -21.22 10.16 7.95
C LYS A 125 -21.87 9.18 8.94
N GLU A 126 -22.44 8.10 8.43
CA GLU A 126 -23.19 7.08 9.18
C GLU A 126 -22.35 5.81 9.41
N ILE A 127 -21.32 5.61 8.59
CA ILE A 127 -20.42 4.46 8.70
C ILE A 127 -19.52 4.63 9.92
N ASP A 128 -19.47 3.60 10.76
CA ASP A 128 -18.43 3.46 11.78
C ASP A 128 -17.13 2.97 11.11
N PHE A 129 -16.05 3.74 11.29
CA PHE A 129 -14.72 3.43 10.78
C PHE A 129 -13.79 2.88 11.86
N ALA A 130 -14.30 2.54 13.06
CA ALA A 130 -13.49 2.01 14.15
C ALA A 130 -12.65 0.78 13.73
N GLY A 131 -13.16 -0.06 12.82
CA GLY A 131 -12.41 -1.18 12.25
C GLY A 131 -11.07 -0.77 11.60
N PHE A 132 -10.96 0.44 11.06
CA PHE A 132 -9.75 0.93 10.40
C PHE A 132 -8.64 1.38 11.37
N THR A 133 -8.91 1.42 12.68
CA THR A 133 -7.97 1.89 13.70
C THR A 133 -6.63 1.17 13.62
N GLU A 134 -6.62 -0.14 13.42
CA GLU A 134 -5.39 -0.94 13.31
C GLU A 134 -4.55 -0.59 12.07
N ILE A 135 -5.18 -0.23 10.95
CA ILE A 135 -4.47 0.23 9.74
C ILE A 135 -3.81 1.59 10.02
N LEU A 136 -4.54 2.50 10.66
CA LEU A 136 -4.03 3.83 11.00
C LEU A 136 -2.93 3.77 12.06
N ALA A 137 -3.06 2.90 13.06
CA ALA A 137 -2.04 2.67 14.08
C ALA A 137 -0.70 2.23 13.46
N ARG A 138 -0.73 1.33 12.48
CA ARG A 138 0.48 0.95 11.71
C ARG A 138 1.14 2.13 11.01
N SER A 139 0.32 3.08 10.53
CA SER A 139 0.82 4.29 9.87
C SER A 139 1.45 5.25 10.89
N VAL A 140 0.84 5.39 12.08
CA VAL A 140 1.42 6.15 13.20
C VAL A 140 2.78 5.59 13.61
N SER A 141 2.92 4.26 13.71
CA SER A 141 4.22 3.63 14.00
C SER A 141 5.32 4.03 13.00
N VAL A 142 4.98 4.22 11.72
CA VAL A 142 5.94 4.74 10.73
C VAL A 142 6.31 6.19 11.01
N LEU A 143 5.33 7.03 11.36
CA LEU A 143 5.58 8.44 11.69
C LEU A 143 6.53 8.57 12.89
N ASP A 144 6.28 7.80 13.95
CA ASP A 144 7.09 7.82 15.17
C ASP A 144 8.53 7.38 14.89
N VAL A 145 8.70 6.26 14.17
CA VAL A 145 10.02 5.76 13.80
C VAL A 145 10.75 6.70 12.86
N TYR A 146 10.05 7.36 11.93
CA TYR A 146 10.65 8.35 11.05
C TYR A 146 11.07 9.63 11.80
N ALA A 147 10.25 10.12 12.73
CA ALA A 147 10.54 11.30 13.53
C ALA A 147 11.74 11.10 14.49
N ALA A 148 11.98 9.86 14.92
CA ALA A 148 13.12 9.51 15.77
C ALA A 148 14.45 9.35 14.99
N LYS A 149 14.44 9.40 13.65
CA LYS A 149 15.68 9.32 12.86
C LYS A 149 16.48 10.62 13.03
N PRO A 150 17.81 10.52 13.23
CA PRO A 150 18.69 11.67 13.43
C PRO A 150 18.81 12.56 12.18
#